data_AF-A0A7C4T2D4-F1
#
_entry.id   AF-A0A7C4T2D4-F1
#
_cell.length_a   1.000
_cell.length_b   1.000
_cell.length_c   1.000
_cell.angle_alpha   90.00
_cell.angle_beta   90.00
_cell.angle_gamma   90.00
#
_symmetry.space_group_name_H-M   'P 1'
#
loop_
_entity.id
_entity.type
_entity.pdbx_description
1 polymer ?
#
loop_
_entity_poly.entity_id
_entity_poly.type
_entity_poly.pdbx_seq_one_letter_code
_entity_poly.pdbx_strand_id
1 'polypeptide(L)'
;MKQLIGLLTGFSLVLLSGCASNVEASISASGSISVFIKTEIPASLETKIRPFTNTQNGPIINASDIINVPLPQGMKLLTSKNPSALSYEGEFRIEKLESFLAINPELKTTGAIAYTMTAQWEELALVFSKETARLFVDMFPFLNRDLLEALSPPALYEGSATPEEYKNMLASLFGKKTMQDIETAVKWISPAGDHRDGSVLEAAVANLA
;
A
#
# COMPACT_ATOMS: atom_id res chain seq x y z
N MET A 1 -17.49 -41.37 27.36
CA MET A 1 -17.41 -42.17 26.12
C MET A 1 -17.27 -41.21 24.96
N LYS A 2 -16.12 -41.23 24.30
CA LYS A 2 -15.76 -40.38 23.16
C LYS A 2 -16.46 -40.93 21.91
N GLN A 3 -17.22 -40.09 21.19
CA GLN A 3 -17.56 -40.38 19.79
C GLN A 3 -16.83 -39.37 18.91
N LEU A 4 -15.80 -39.88 18.23
CA LEU A 4 -15.20 -39.27 17.06
C LEU A 4 -16.24 -39.31 15.94
N ILE A 5 -16.74 -38.14 15.53
CA ILE A 5 -17.35 -37.97 14.22
C ILE A 5 -16.22 -37.51 13.30
N GLY A 6 -15.69 -38.47 12.53
CA GLY A 6 -14.83 -38.17 11.40
C GLY A 6 -15.68 -37.57 10.29
N LEU A 7 -15.61 -36.24 10.15
CA LEU A 7 -16.09 -35.57 8.95
C LEU A 7 -14.96 -35.55 7.93
N LEU A 8 -15.11 -36.37 6.90
CA LEU A 8 -14.52 -36.14 5.59
C LEU A 8 -14.91 -34.72 5.16
N THR A 9 -13.95 -33.81 5.10
CA THR A 9 -14.11 -32.55 4.38
C THR A 9 -12.94 -32.45 3.41
N GLY A 10 -13.18 -32.96 2.21
CA GLY A 10 -12.43 -32.53 1.04
C GLY A 10 -12.67 -31.04 0.81
N PHE A 11 -11.88 -30.50 -0.12
CA PHE A 11 -11.96 -29.13 -0.62
C PHE A 11 -11.20 -28.08 0.22
N SER A 12 -9.92 -27.91 -0.11
CA SER A 12 -9.41 -26.59 -0.50
C SER A 12 -8.06 -26.74 -1.18
N LEU A 13 -8.12 -27.19 -2.44
CA LEU A 13 -7.11 -26.83 -3.42
C LEU A 13 -7.43 -25.39 -3.86
N VAL A 14 -7.20 -24.42 -2.96
CA VAL A 14 -7.25 -22.99 -3.29
C VAL A 14 -5.81 -22.52 -3.41
N LEU A 15 -5.15 -22.93 -4.49
CA LEU A 15 -4.03 -22.19 -5.05
C LEU A 15 -4.61 -21.05 -5.88
N LEU A 16 -5.29 -20.12 -5.20
CA LEU A 16 -5.45 -18.75 -5.67
C LEU A 16 -4.28 -17.99 -5.06
N SER A 17 -3.09 -18.13 -5.63
CA SER A 17 -1.97 -17.22 -5.38
C SER A 17 -2.34 -15.86 -5.98
N GLY A 18 -3.29 -15.18 -5.35
CA GLY A 18 -3.58 -13.78 -5.57
C GLY A 18 -2.41 -12.97 -5.04
N CYS A 19 -2.08 -11.88 -5.73
CA CYS A 19 -1.03 -10.97 -5.27
C CYS A 19 -1.44 -10.44 -3.90
N ALA A 20 -0.60 -10.65 -2.89
CA ALA A 20 -0.79 -10.03 -1.60
C ALA A 20 0.14 -8.82 -1.55
N SER A 21 -0.40 -7.65 -1.89
CA SER A 21 0.16 -6.41 -1.35
C SER A 21 -0.58 -6.12 -0.07
N ASN A 22 0.13 -6.20 1.05
CA ASN A 22 -0.39 -5.93 2.37
C ASN A 22 0.36 -4.70 2.92
N VAL A 23 -0.42 -3.71 3.36
CA VAL A 23 0.09 -2.57 4.10
C VAL A 23 -0.57 -2.64 5.47
N GLU A 24 0.23 -2.95 6.48
CA GLU A 24 -0.19 -2.96 7.87
C GLU A 24 0.29 -1.67 8.51
N ALA A 25 -0.60 -0.92 9.11
CA ALA A 25 -0.21 0.19 9.97
C ALA A 25 -0.76 -0.07 11.38
N SER A 26 -0.01 0.37 12.38
CA SER A 26 -0.42 0.26 13.78
C SER A 26 -0.06 1.54 14.50
N ILE A 27 -0.93 1.98 15.40
CA ILE A 27 -0.70 3.09 16.29
C ILE A 27 -0.60 2.56 17.72
N SER A 28 0.45 2.95 18.42
CA SER A 28 0.64 2.61 19.83
C SER A 28 -0.02 3.67 20.72
N ALA A 29 -0.35 3.30 21.96
CA ALA A 29 -0.88 4.23 22.96
C ALA A 29 0.07 5.42 23.28
N SER A 30 1.36 5.32 22.91
CA SER A 30 2.32 6.43 22.99
C SER A 30 2.28 7.39 21.80
N GLY A 31 1.37 7.17 20.83
CA GLY A 31 1.24 7.95 19.60
C GLY A 31 2.32 7.64 18.56
N SER A 32 3.04 6.52 18.69
CA SER A 32 3.99 6.05 17.68
C SER A 32 3.26 5.23 16.63
N ILE A 33 3.59 5.43 15.36
CA ILE A 33 3.06 4.67 14.23
C ILE A 33 4.16 3.78 13.67
N SER A 34 3.83 2.51 13.43
CA SER A 34 4.62 1.62 12.57
C SER A 34 3.82 1.28 11.31
N VAL A 35 4.44 1.43 10.14
CA VAL A 35 3.88 1.05 8.84
C VAL A 35 4.76 -0.04 8.25
N PHE A 36 4.19 -1.23 8.12
CA PHE A 36 4.81 -2.37 7.46
C PHE A 36 4.21 -2.54 6.06
N ILE A 37 5.07 -2.52 5.05
CA ILE A 37 4.72 -2.70 3.65
C ILE A 37 5.29 -4.02 3.19
N LYS A 38 4.42 -4.91 2.73
CA LYS A 38 4.79 -6.13 2.04
C LYS A 38 4.10 -6.16 0.69
N THR A 39 4.89 -6.25 -0.38
CA THR A 39 4.36 -6.34 -1.73
C THR A 39 5.00 -7.49 -2.49
N GLU A 40 4.17 -8.21 -3.21
CA GLU A 40 4.56 -9.26 -4.14
C GLU A 40 3.95 -8.96 -5.51
N ILE A 41 4.82 -8.86 -6.52
CA ILE A 41 4.48 -8.54 -7.89
C ILE A 41 4.36 -9.85 -8.67
N PRO A 42 3.18 -10.19 -9.22
CA PRO A 42 3.05 -11.36 -10.08
C PRO A 42 3.97 -11.28 -11.29
N ALA A 43 4.50 -12.41 -11.74
CA ALA A 43 5.26 -12.47 -12.98
C ALA A 43 4.47 -11.97 -14.21
N SER A 44 3.14 -12.18 -14.23
CA SER A 44 2.24 -11.67 -15.27
C SER A 44 2.18 -10.15 -15.31
N LEU A 45 2.29 -9.50 -14.16
CA LEU A 45 2.32 -8.04 -14.04
C LEU A 45 3.73 -7.50 -14.28
N GLU A 46 4.74 -8.15 -13.72
CA GLU A 46 6.15 -7.75 -13.83
C GLU A 46 6.55 -7.57 -15.30
N THR A 47 6.29 -8.57 -16.15
CA THR A 47 6.63 -8.51 -17.58
C THR A 47 5.95 -7.35 -18.31
N LYS A 48 4.81 -6.87 -17.81
CA LYS A 48 4.04 -5.76 -18.37
C LYS A 48 4.51 -4.40 -17.86
N ILE A 49 4.94 -4.31 -16.61
CA ILE A 49 5.37 -3.05 -16.01
C ILE A 49 6.87 -2.78 -16.17
N ARG A 50 7.69 -3.82 -16.36
CA ARG A 50 9.14 -3.73 -16.55
C ARG A 50 9.56 -2.68 -17.58
N PRO A 51 8.93 -2.57 -18.77
CA PRO A 51 9.33 -1.58 -19.77
C PRO A 51 9.17 -0.13 -19.32
N PHE A 52 8.33 0.12 -18.31
CA PHE A 52 8.07 1.45 -17.74
C PHE A 52 8.92 1.75 -16.50
N THR A 53 9.81 0.83 -16.11
CA THR A 53 10.72 1.01 -14.98
C THR A 53 12.13 1.32 -15.49
N ASN A 54 12.87 2.10 -14.72
CA ASN A 54 14.30 2.33 -14.92
C ASN A 54 15.19 1.10 -14.64
N THR A 55 14.68 0.09 -13.92
CA THR A 55 15.42 -1.13 -13.58
C THR A 55 15.17 -2.25 -14.59
N GLN A 56 16.10 -2.39 -15.54
CA GLN A 56 16.06 -3.46 -16.55
C GLN A 56 16.38 -4.83 -15.97
N ASN A 57 17.29 -4.91 -14.99
CA ASN A 57 17.70 -6.14 -14.33
C ASN A 57 17.62 -5.94 -12.81
N GLY A 58 16.77 -6.71 -12.13
CA GLY A 58 16.63 -6.69 -10.68
C GLY A 58 15.21 -6.38 -10.16
N PRO A 59 15.07 -6.15 -8.85
CA PRO A 59 13.78 -5.82 -8.25
C PRO A 59 13.19 -4.52 -8.80
N ILE A 60 11.87 -4.49 -8.98
CA ILE A 60 11.15 -3.26 -9.39
C ILE A 60 11.22 -2.21 -8.29
N ILE A 61 11.09 -2.66 -7.03
CA ILE A 61 11.36 -1.86 -5.83
C ILE A 61 12.64 -2.43 -5.23
N ASN A 62 13.75 -1.73 -5.35
CA ASN A 62 15.04 -2.18 -4.84
C ASN A 62 15.26 -1.64 -3.43
N ALA A 63 15.27 -2.55 -2.46
CA ALA A 63 15.41 -2.25 -1.04
C ALA A 63 16.68 -1.46 -0.70
N SER A 64 17.76 -1.71 -1.43
CA SER A 64 19.04 -1.03 -1.21
C SER A 64 19.00 0.45 -1.59
N ASP A 65 18.17 0.81 -2.58
CA ASP A 65 18.02 2.20 -3.01
C ASP A 65 17.31 3.01 -1.92
N ILE A 66 16.34 2.40 -1.22
CA ILE A 66 15.50 3.02 -0.18
C ILE A 66 16.31 3.50 1.04
N ILE A 67 17.38 2.78 1.41
CA ILE A 67 18.17 3.07 2.62
C ILE A 67 18.75 4.49 2.59
N ASN A 68 19.07 4.99 1.39
CA ASN A 68 19.70 6.30 1.22
C ASN A 68 18.71 7.38 0.77
N VAL A 69 17.42 7.07 0.64
CA VAL A 69 16.43 8.06 0.22
C VAL A 69 16.04 8.92 1.42
N PRO A 70 16.12 10.25 1.32
CA PRO A 70 15.67 11.13 2.39
C PRO A 70 14.17 10.96 2.61
N LEU A 71 13.78 10.51 3.80
CA LEU A 71 12.39 10.42 4.23
C LEU A 71 11.91 11.75 4.85
N PRO A 72 10.59 11.99 4.90
CA PRO A 72 10.03 13.13 5.63
C PRO A 72 10.56 13.20 7.06
N GLN A 73 10.83 14.41 7.54
CA GLN A 73 11.40 14.60 8.87
C GLN A 73 10.45 14.04 9.94
N GLY A 74 10.99 13.19 10.82
CA GLY A 74 10.23 12.50 11.86
C GLY A 74 9.77 11.08 11.48
N MET A 75 9.94 10.68 10.22
CA MET A 75 9.79 9.31 9.74
C MET A 75 11.16 8.63 9.63
N LYS A 76 11.23 7.34 9.95
CA LYS A 76 12.45 6.53 9.86
C LYS A 76 12.16 5.22 9.14
N LEU A 77 13.13 4.75 8.36
CA LEU A 77 13.17 3.39 7.86
C LEU A 77 13.78 2.49 8.93
N LEU A 78 13.07 1.46 9.36
CA LEU A 78 13.58 0.44 10.28
C LEU A 78 14.17 -0.76 9.52
N THR A 79 13.42 -1.26 8.53
CA THR A 79 13.86 -2.38 7.70
C THR A 79 13.49 -2.14 6.24
N SER A 80 14.32 -2.67 5.34
CA SER A 80 14.10 -2.66 3.89
C SER A 80 14.81 -3.86 3.30
N LYS A 81 14.06 -4.75 2.64
CA LYS A 81 14.61 -5.97 2.04
C LYS A 81 13.80 -6.41 0.82
N ASN A 82 14.47 -7.14 -0.06
CA ASN A 82 13.84 -7.88 -1.15
C ASN A 82 13.91 -9.38 -0.84
N PRO A 83 12.83 -10.00 -0.31
CA PRO A 83 12.80 -11.45 -0.13
C PRO A 83 12.97 -12.23 -1.44
N SER A 84 12.58 -11.62 -2.56
CA SER A 84 12.80 -12.11 -3.93
C SER A 84 12.95 -10.95 -4.91
N ALA A 85 13.30 -11.22 -6.16
CA ALA A 85 13.33 -10.20 -7.21
C ALA A 85 11.95 -9.60 -7.53
N LEU A 86 10.86 -10.24 -7.09
CA LEU A 86 9.48 -9.81 -7.34
C LEU A 86 8.78 -9.33 -6.07
N SER A 87 9.49 -9.21 -4.95
CA SER A 87 8.88 -8.80 -3.70
C SER A 87 9.73 -7.80 -2.93
N TYR A 88 9.04 -6.98 -2.15
CA TYR A 88 9.64 -5.99 -1.26
C TYR A 88 8.94 -6.06 0.10
N GLU A 89 9.74 -5.97 1.16
CA GLU A 89 9.28 -5.81 2.53
C GLU A 89 10.02 -4.63 3.16
N GLY A 90 9.29 -3.71 3.77
CA GLY A 90 9.87 -2.57 4.48
C GLY A 90 9.04 -2.14 5.68
N GLU A 91 9.70 -1.61 6.69
CA GLU A 91 9.07 -1.10 7.90
C GLU A 91 9.49 0.33 8.14
N PHE A 92 8.52 1.20 8.35
CA PHE A 92 8.69 2.61 8.64
C PHE A 92 8.12 2.93 10.01
N ARG A 93 8.73 3.89 10.70
CA ARG A 93 8.31 4.31 12.02
C ARG A 93 8.25 5.81 12.16
N ILE A 94 7.19 6.27 12.80
CA ILE A 94 7.02 7.64 13.31
C ILE A 94 6.93 7.52 14.82
N GLU A 95 7.89 8.11 15.55
CA GLU A 95 7.93 7.95 17.02
C GLU A 95 6.79 8.69 17.73
N LYS A 96 6.38 9.85 17.18
CA LYS A 96 5.31 10.69 17.73
C LYS A 96 4.52 11.34 16.60
N LEU A 97 3.31 10.87 16.35
CA LEU A 97 2.44 11.35 15.29
C LEU A 97 2.22 12.87 15.37
N GLU A 98 1.91 13.41 16.54
CA GLU A 98 1.66 14.85 16.68
C GLU A 98 2.88 15.69 16.30
N SER A 99 4.08 15.28 16.73
CA SER A 99 5.32 15.98 16.38
C SER A 99 5.62 15.87 14.88
N PHE A 100 5.33 14.70 14.29
CA PHE A 100 5.47 14.49 12.85
C PHE A 100 4.53 15.40 12.05
N LEU A 101 3.26 15.49 12.44
CA LEU A 101 2.28 16.38 11.79
C LEU A 101 2.57 17.87 12.03
N ALA A 102 3.22 18.23 13.14
CA ALA A 102 3.65 19.60 13.37
C ALA A 102 4.82 20.01 12.45
N ILE A 103 5.70 19.07 12.10
CA ILE A 103 6.84 19.29 11.20
C ILE A 103 6.42 19.21 9.73
N ASN A 104 5.42 18.40 9.41
CA ASN A 104 4.88 18.20 8.06
C ASN A 104 3.40 18.68 8.04
N PRO A 105 3.14 19.99 8.26
CA PRO A 105 1.79 20.52 8.47
C PRO A 105 0.86 20.31 7.28
N GLU A 106 1.40 20.23 6.06
CA GLU A 106 0.66 19.98 4.83
C GLU A 106 -0.13 18.67 4.87
N LEU A 107 0.39 17.63 5.54
CA LEU A 107 -0.31 16.35 5.70
C LEU A 107 -1.60 16.51 6.53
N LYS A 108 -1.57 17.40 7.52
CA LYS A 108 -2.72 17.69 8.37
C LYS A 108 -3.68 18.69 7.72
N THR A 109 -3.16 19.77 7.15
CA THR A 109 -4.00 20.88 6.63
C THR A 109 -4.78 20.49 5.38
N THR A 110 -4.24 19.59 4.56
CA THR A 110 -4.93 19.05 3.37
C THR A 110 -5.90 17.93 3.70
N GLY A 111 -5.88 17.43 4.94
CA GLY A 111 -6.65 16.26 5.35
C GLY A 111 -6.09 14.92 4.87
N ALA A 112 -4.88 14.88 4.28
CA ALA A 112 -4.23 13.64 3.86
C ALA A 112 -4.06 12.66 5.04
N ILE A 113 -3.71 13.19 6.23
CA ILE A 113 -3.71 12.44 7.48
C ILE A 113 -4.72 13.10 8.42
N ALA A 114 -5.81 12.40 8.68
CA ALA A 114 -6.79 12.78 9.71
C ALA A 114 -6.58 11.92 10.95
N TYR A 115 -6.41 12.57 12.09
CA TYR A 115 -6.19 11.92 13.36
C TYR A 115 -7.24 12.38 14.36
N THR A 116 -8.02 11.43 14.87
CA THR A 116 -9.07 11.69 15.86
C THR A 116 -8.79 10.85 17.10
N MET A 117 -8.62 11.52 18.23
CA MET A 117 -8.47 10.88 19.53
C MET A 117 -9.62 11.30 20.43
N THR A 118 -10.31 10.31 21.00
CA THR A 118 -11.35 10.49 22.01
C THR A 118 -10.95 9.77 23.29
N ALA A 119 -11.74 9.87 24.36
CA ALA A 119 -11.48 9.13 25.59
C ALA A 119 -11.68 7.62 25.45
N GLN A 120 -12.32 7.16 24.37
CA GLN A 120 -12.73 5.77 24.17
C GLN A 120 -12.02 5.08 22.99
N TRP A 121 -11.51 5.85 22.03
CA TRP A 121 -10.87 5.31 20.83
C TRP A 121 -9.94 6.33 20.17
N GLU A 122 -9.04 5.79 19.36
CA GLU A 122 -8.06 6.51 18.55
C GLU A 122 -8.16 6.01 17.10
N GLU A 123 -8.25 6.93 16.14
CA GLU A 123 -8.34 6.61 14.71
C GLU A 123 -7.34 7.45 13.94
N LEU A 124 -6.69 6.78 12.99
CA LEU A 124 -5.82 7.37 12.00
C LEU A 124 -6.38 7.01 10.62
N ALA A 125 -6.84 8.03 9.89
CA ALA A 125 -7.29 7.88 8.52
C ALA A 125 -6.27 8.47 7.55
N LEU A 126 -5.93 7.70 6.53
CA LEU A 126 -5.10 8.13 5.40
C LEU A 126 -6.02 8.36 4.20
N VAL A 127 -6.19 9.62 3.80
CA VAL A 127 -7.16 10.01 2.77
C VAL A 127 -6.45 10.15 1.44
N PHE A 128 -6.67 9.24 0.50
CA PHE A 128 -6.12 9.29 -0.86
C PHE A 128 -7.14 9.90 -1.83
N SER A 129 -6.83 11.10 -2.35
CA SER A 129 -7.63 11.84 -3.34
C SER A 129 -6.72 12.55 -4.35
N LYS A 130 -7.30 13.24 -5.34
CA LYS A 130 -6.53 14.05 -6.30
C LYS A 130 -5.69 15.14 -5.61
N GLU A 131 -6.19 15.64 -4.48
CA GLU A 131 -5.57 16.72 -3.72
C GLU A 131 -4.44 16.22 -2.80
N THR A 132 -4.51 14.95 -2.35
CA THR A 132 -3.62 14.41 -1.32
C THR A 132 -2.68 13.32 -1.82
N ALA A 133 -2.99 12.66 -2.95
CA ALA A 133 -2.20 11.54 -3.46
C ALA A 133 -0.73 11.90 -3.69
N ARG A 134 -0.47 13.13 -4.12
CA ARG A 134 0.90 13.61 -4.31
C ARG A 134 1.71 13.65 -3.01
N LEU A 135 1.07 14.00 -1.89
CA LEU A 135 1.71 14.02 -0.59
C LEU A 135 2.19 12.63 -0.18
N PHE A 136 1.42 11.58 -0.46
CA PHE A 136 1.86 10.21 -0.20
C PHE A 136 3.01 9.77 -1.10
N VAL A 137 3.02 10.19 -2.36
CA VAL A 137 4.17 9.93 -3.25
C VAL A 137 5.44 10.59 -2.74
N ASP A 138 5.32 11.79 -2.20
CA ASP A 138 6.46 12.50 -1.61
C ASP A 138 6.85 11.91 -0.23
N MET A 139 5.92 11.31 0.51
CA MET A 139 6.22 10.54 1.73
C MET A 139 6.99 9.24 1.47
N PHE A 140 6.75 8.60 0.32
CA PHE A 140 7.40 7.36 -0.07
C PHE A 140 8.25 7.57 -1.33
N PRO A 141 9.36 8.32 -1.23
CA PRO A 141 10.16 8.76 -2.37
C PRO A 141 10.86 7.61 -3.14
N PHE A 142 10.78 6.39 -2.65
CA PHE A 142 11.25 5.17 -3.33
C PHE A 142 10.24 4.59 -4.33
N LEU A 143 9.04 5.16 -4.44
CA LEU A 143 8.12 4.80 -5.50
C LEU A 143 8.74 5.14 -6.87
N ASN A 144 8.64 4.21 -7.82
CA ASN A 144 9.23 4.38 -9.15
C ASN A 144 8.49 5.50 -9.90
N ARG A 145 9.11 6.68 -9.97
CA ARG A 145 8.50 7.87 -10.58
C ARG A 145 8.26 7.69 -12.07
N ASP A 146 9.16 7.02 -12.78
CA ASP A 146 9.01 6.72 -14.21
C ASP A 146 7.79 5.82 -14.45
N LEU A 147 7.59 4.82 -13.58
CA LEU A 147 6.40 3.98 -13.64
C LEU A 147 5.13 4.79 -13.32
N LEU A 148 5.16 5.64 -12.30
CA LEU A 148 4.01 6.49 -11.97
C LEU A 148 3.67 7.46 -13.10
N GLU A 149 4.67 8.04 -13.75
CA GLU A 149 4.50 8.92 -14.90
C GLU A 149 3.97 8.15 -16.12
N ALA A 150 4.54 6.99 -16.43
CA ALA A 150 4.09 6.15 -17.53
C ALA A 150 2.64 5.66 -17.37
N LEU A 151 2.24 5.37 -16.12
CA LEU A 151 0.86 5.01 -15.80
C LEU A 151 -0.05 6.23 -15.76
N SER A 152 0.49 7.42 -15.43
CA SER A 152 -0.25 8.68 -15.31
C SER A 152 -1.58 8.54 -14.54
N PRO A 153 -1.58 8.01 -13.30
CA PRO A 153 -2.82 7.81 -12.57
C PRO A 153 -3.55 9.16 -12.36
N PRO A 154 -4.88 9.18 -12.50
CA PRO A 154 -5.67 10.42 -12.48
C PRO A 154 -5.67 11.12 -11.12
N ALA A 155 -5.23 10.44 -10.06
CA ALA A 155 -5.02 11.01 -8.74
C ALA A 155 -3.72 11.85 -8.63
N LEU A 156 -2.74 11.63 -9.51
CA LEU A 156 -1.43 12.31 -9.46
C LEU A 156 -1.20 13.27 -10.63
N TYR A 157 -1.84 13.01 -11.77
CA TYR A 157 -1.65 13.77 -12.99
C TYR A 157 -2.99 14.35 -13.46
N GLU A 158 -2.94 15.58 -13.96
CA GLU A 158 -4.13 16.20 -14.52
C GLU A 158 -4.59 15.42 -15.75
N GLY A 159 -5.77 14.82 -15.64
CA GLY A 159 -6.40 14.04 -16.69
C GLY A 159 -7.91 14.11 -16.56
N SER A 160 -8.58 14.11 -17.71
CA SER A 160 -10.05 14.07 -17.78
C SER A 160 -10.62 12.67 -17.61
N ALA A 161 -9.76 11.65 -17.55
CA ALA A 161 -10.20 10.27 -17.42
C ALA A 161 -10.91 10.06 -16.08
N THR A 162 -12.11 9.53 -16.17
CA THR A 162 -12.83 9.00 -15.01
C THR A 162 -12.16 7.72 -14.51
N PRO A 163 -12.42 7.32 -13.26
CA PRO A 163 -11.96 6.05 -12.70
C PRO A 163 -12.15 4.82 -13.61
N GLU A 164 -13.34 4.72 -14.18
CA GLU A 164 -13.70 3.59 -15.03
C GLU A 164 -12.97 3.61 -16.37
N GLU A 165 -12.80 4.79 -16.97
CA GLU A 165 -12.03 4.95 -18.20
C GLU A 165 -10.56 4.61 -17.99
N TYR A 166 -9.97 5.04 -16.87
CA TYR A 166 -8.59 4.71 -16.52
C TYR A 166 -8.41 3.21 -16.32
N LYS A 167 -9.32 2.56 -15.58
CA LYS A 167 -9.35 1.11 -15.43
C LYS A 167 -9.44 0.37 -16.77
N ASN A 168 -10.28 0.85 -17.69
CA ASN A 168 -10.42 0.27 -19.02
C ASN A 168 -9.15 0.47 -19.87
N MET A 169 -8.48 1.61 -19.76
CA MET A 169 -7.18 1.86 -20.39
C MET A 169 -6.14 0.86 -19.87
N LEU A 170 -6.00 0.70 -18.55
CA LEU A 170 -5.08 -0.28 -17.96
C LEU A 170 -5.41 -1.71 -18.40
N ALA A 171 -6.70 -2.06 -18.50
CA ALA A 171 -7.14 -3.35 -19.02
C ALA A 171 -6.75 -3.59 -20.48
N SER A 172 -6.70 -2.54 -21.31
CA SER A 172 -6.24 -2.65 -22.69
C SER A 172 -4.72 -2.85 -22.78
N LEU A 173 -3.95 -2.25 -21.88
CA LEU A 173 -2.48 -2.34 -21.85
C LEU A 173 -1.99 -3.68 -21.26
N PHE A 174 -2.59 -4.09 -20.14
CA PHE A 174 -2.14 -5.24 -19.37
C PHE A 174 -2.93 -6.51 -19.65
N GLY A 175 -4.12 -6.37 -20.22
CA GLY A 175 -5.05 -7.47 -20.45
C GLY A 175 -5.89 -7.81 -19.23
N LYS A 176 -7.04 -8.45 -19.47
CA LYS A 176 -8.06 -8.75 -18.44
C LYS A 176 -7.52 -9.58 -17.27
N LYS A 177 -6.65 -10.54 -17.54
CA LYS A 177 -6.06 -11.41 -16.50
C LYS A 177 -5.21 -10.62 -15.52
N THR A 178 -4.30 -9.80 -16.03
CA THR A 178 -3.43 -8.96 -15.18
C THR A 178 -4.22 -7.92 -14.40
N MET A 179 -5.29 -7.36 -14.99
CA MET A 179 -6.19 -6.47 -14.23
C MET A 179 -6.93 -7.18 -13.10
N GLN A 180 -7.37 -8.42 -13.32
CA GLN A 180 -7.98 -9.21 -12.25
C GLN A 180 -6.98 -9.48 -11.11
N ASP A 181 -5.71 -9.74 -11.44
CA ASP A 181 -4.63 -9.90 -10.47
C ASP A 181 -4.45 -8.59 -9.66
N ILE A 182 -4.39 -7.43 -10.32
CA ILE A 182 -4.29 -6.10 -9.67
C ILE A 182 -5.49 -5.82 -8.76
N GLU A 183 -6.72 -6.05 -9.24
CA GLU A 183 -7.94 -5.82 -8.46
C GLU A 183 -8.01 -6.71 -7.22
N THR A 184 -7.52 -7.94 -7.33
CA THR A 184 -7.41 -8.85 -6.18
C THR A 184 -6.41 -8.31 -5.17
N ALA A 185 -5.26 -7.80 -5.62
CA ALA A 185 -4.22 -7.24 -4.74
C ALA A 185 -4.70 -6.00 -3.96
N VAL A 186 -5.44 -5.13 -4.64
CA VAL A 186 -6.03 -3.89 -4.10
C VAL A 186 -7.02 -4.18 -2.96
N LYS A 187 -7.79 -5.26 -3.06
CA LYS A 187 -8.86 -5.60 -2.10
C LYS A 187 -8.36 -5.97 -0.70
N TRP A 188 -7.06 -6.23 -0.50
CA TRP A 188 -6.48 -6.65 0.78
C TRP A 188 -5.96 -5.52 1.67
N ILE A 189 -6.03 -4.26 1.23
CA ILE A 189 -5.62 -3.10 2.05
C ILE A 189 -6.76 -2.65 2.99
N SER A 190 -7.49 -3.61 3.57
CA SER A 190 -8.56 -3.39 4.56
C SER A 190 -8.28 -4.35 5.73
N PRO A 191 -8.49 -3.93 6.99
CA PRO A 191 -7.80 -4.54 8.11
C PRO A 191 -8.34 -5.95 8.36
N ALA A 192 -7.51 -6.95 8.07
CA ALA A 192 -7.64 -8.25 8.66
C ALA A 192 -7.20 -8.13 10.13
N GLY A 193 -8.14 -7.81 11.00
CA GLY A 193 -7.87 -7.62 12.42
C GLY A 193 -9.12 -7.52 13.27
N ASP A 194 -9.97 -8.56 13.26
CA ASP A 194 -10.85 -8.85 14.39
C ASP A 194 -9.98 -9.33 15.57
N HIS A 195 -9.26 -8.40 16.18
CA HIS A 195 -8.84 -8.50 17.56
C HIS A 195 -9.24 -7.22 18.25
N ARG A 196 -10.07 -7.40 19.27
CA ARG A 196 -10.52 -6.38 20.20
C ARG A 196 -9.28 -5.68 20.80
N ASP A 197 -8.89 -4.59 20.18
CA ASP A 197 -8.31 -3.37 20.77
C ASP A 197 -8.11 -2.39 19.59
N GLY A 198 -8.77 -1.24 19.69
CA GLY A 198 -9.14 -0.40 18.54
C GLY A 198 -7.97 0.15 17.72
N SER A 199 -8.04 -0.07 16.41
CA SER A 199 -7.68 0.90 15.36
C SER A 199 -8.04 0.29 14.00
N VAL A 200 -9.14 0.75 13.39
CA VAL A 200 -9.54 0.30 12.04
C VAL A 200 -8.88 1.24 11.04
N LEU A 201 -7.86 0.75 10.34
CA LEU A 201 -7.26 1.44 9.19
C LEU A 201 -8.05 1.10 7.93
N GLU A 202 -8.96 1.98 7.53
CA GLU A 202 -9.65 1.89 6.25
C GLU A 202 -8.80 2.59 5.17
N ALA A 203 -7.94 1.83 4.46
CA ALA A 203 -7.22 2.41 3.33
C ALA A 203 -8.14 2.44 2.10
N ALA A 204 -8.48 3.65 1.66
CA ALA A 204 -9.27 3.92 0.47
C ALA A 204 -8.46 3.66 -0.81
N VAL A 205 -8.30 2.39 -1.19
CA VAL A 205 -7.74 1.99 -2.49
C VAL A 205 -8.76 2.17 -3.64
N ALA A 206 -10.02 2.47 -3.30
CA ALA A 206 -11.10 2.70 -4.27
C ALA A 206 -10.90 3.94 -5.16
N ASN A 207 -10.02 4.87 -4.80
CA ASN A 207 -9.76 6.11 -5.56
C ASN A 207 -8.51 6.06 -6.46
N LEU A 208 -7.81 4.91 -6.54
CA LEU A 208 -6.70 4.71 -7.48
C LEU A 208 -7.15 4.15 -8.84
N ALA A 209 -8.40 3.67 -8.92
CA ALA A 209 -9.07 3.42 -10.18
C ALA A 209 -9.59 4.76 -10.69
#